data_AF-A0A2Z6N3U5-F1
#
_entry.id   AF-A0A2Z6N3U5-F1
#
_cell.length_a   1.000
_cell.length_b   1.000
_cell.length_c   1.000
_cell.angle_alpha   90.00
_cell.angle_beta   90.00
_cell.angle_gamma   90.00
#
_symmetry.space_group_name_H-M   'P 1'
#
loop_
_entity.id
_entity.type
_entity.pdbx_description
1 polymer ?
#
loop_
_entity_poly.entity_id
_entity_poly.type
_entity_poly.pdbx_seq_one_letter_code
_entity_poly.pdbx_strand_id
1 'polypeptide(L)'
;MSIESQIIKPIAKGIVHRICSGQVILDLSSAVKELVENSLDAAATSIEIALKDFGEEWFQVIDNGCGISPNSFKVLALKHHTSKLSEFHDLQSLTTFGFRGEALSSLCALGDLTIETRTVNEPVATHLTFNHSGVLVAEKKTARQIGTTVTVKKLFSCLPVRSKEFKRNIQ
;
A
#
# COMPACT_ATOMS: atom_id res chain seq x y z
N MET A 1 -34.63 -3.25 34.50
CA MET A 1 -33.59 -3.44 33.47
C MET A 1 -32.29 -2.89 34.02
N SER A 2 -31.40 -3.76 34.48
CA SER A 2 -30.10 -3.38 35.01
C SER A 2 -29.22 -2.97 33.84
N ILE A 3 -28.79 -1.71 33.78
CA ILE A 3 -27.81 -1.24 32.81
C ILE A 3 -26.45 -1.74 33.34
N GLU A 4 -26.01 -2.90 32.87
CA GLU A 4 -24.65 -3.34 33.13
C GLU A 4 -23.67 -2.39 32.44
N SER A 5 -22.87 -1.69 33.24
CA SER A 5 -21.74 -0.91 32.75
C SER A 5 -20.77 -1.85 32.04
N GLN A 6 -20.69 -1.74 30.71
CA GLN A 6 -19.74 -2.52 29.94
C GLN A 6 -18.32 -2.11 30.33
N ILE A 7 -17.59 -3.04 30.96
CA ILE A 7 -16.18 -2.88 31.30
C ILE A 7 -15.42 -2.58 29.99
N ILE A 8 -14.76 -1.42 29.94
CA ILE A 8 -13.92 -1.01 28.81
C ILE A 8 -12.77 -2.02 28.68
N LYS A 9 -12.69 -2.70 27.54
CA LYS A 9 -11.63 -3.68 27.23
C LYS A 9 -10.70 -3.15 26.14
N PRO A 10 -9.40 -3.48 26.20
CA PRO A 10 -8.47 -3.13 25.13
C PRO A 10 -8.89 -3.82 23.82
N ILE A 11 -8.82 -3.07 22.72
CA ILE A 11 -9.07 -3.58 21.38
C ILE A 11 -7.88 -4.49 20.98
N ALA A 12 -8.17 -5.66 20.39
CA ALA A 12 -7.12 -6.56 19.90
C ALA A 12 -6.21 -5.86 18.88
N LYS A 13 -4.89 -6.06 18.95
CA LYS A 13 -3.89 -5.39 18.08
C LYS A 13 -4.22 -5.47 16.58
N GLY A 14 -4.73 -6.62 16.12
CA GLY A 14 -5.13 -6.80 14.73
C GLY A 14 -6.33 -5.93 14.30
N ILE A 15 -7.21 -5.59 15.24
CA ILE A 15 -8.36 -4.68 15.01
C ILE A 15 -7.87 -3.22 15.01
N VAL A 16 -7.00 -2.85 15.95
CA VAL A 16 -6.36 -1.51 15.97
C VAL A 16 -5.65 -1.22 14.64
N HIS A 17 -4.91 -2.19 14.11
CA HIS A 17 -4.24 -2.03 12.82
C HIS A 17 -5.22 -1.72 11.68
N ARG A 18 -6.35 -2.43 11.59
CA ARG A 18 -7.36 -2.21 10.55
C ARG A 18 -8.05 -0.87 10.69
N ILE A 19 -8.34 -0.45 11.93
CA ILE A 19 -8.97 0.84 12.21
C ILE A 19 -8.05 1.99 11.81
N CYS A 20 -6.78 1.98 12.26
CA CYS A 20 -5.82 3.05 11.96
C CYS A 20 -5.46 3.10 10.47
N SER A 21 -5.29 1.94 9.80
CA SER A 21 -5.02 1.92 8.35
C SER A 21 -6.21 2.46 7.54
N GLY A 22 -7.43 2.32 8.06
CA GLY A 22 -8.62 2.91 7.45
C GLY A 22 -8.67 4.44 7.51
N GLN A 23 -7.86 5.08 8.34
CA GLN A 23 -7.75 6.55 8.42
C GLN A 23 -6.72 7.12 7.44
N VAL A 24 -5.79 6.29 6.97
CA VAL A 24 -4.75 6.70 6.00
C VAL A 24 -5.29 6.63 4.57
N ILE A 25 -5.94 5.51 4.21
CA ILE A 25 -6.60 5.34 2.91
C ILE A 25 -8.11 5.41 3.11
N LEU A 26 -8.73 6.49 2.60
CA LEU A 26 -10.14 6.82 2.80
C LEU A 26 -11.03 6.35 1.63
N ASP A 27 -10.49 6.32 0.44
CA ASP A 27 -11.18 5.93 -0.79
C ASP A 27 -10.18 5.45 -1.85
N LEU A 28 -10.69 4.99 -3.00
CA LEU A 28 -9.84 4.54 -4.11
C LEU A 28 -8.96 5.66 -4.66
N SER A 29 -9.47 6.90 -4.73
CA SER A 29 -8.72 8.04 -5.24
C SER A 29 -7.48 8.34 -4.39
N SER A 30 -7.63 8.30 -3.06
CA SER A 30 -6.52 8.46 -2.11
C SER A 30 -5.52 7.32 -2.22
N ALA A 31 -5.98 6.07 -2.40
CA ALA A 31 -5.12 4.93 -2.63
C ALA A 31 -4.28 5.08 -3.92
N VAL A 32 -4.92 5.48 -5.01
CA VAL A 32 -4.25 5.72 -6.30
C VAL A 32 -3.29 6.90 -6.19
N LYS A 33 -3.70 8.00 -5.55
CA LYS A 33 -2.86 9.18 -5.33
C LYS A 33 -1.55 8.82 -4.65
N GLU A 34 -1.60 8.10 -3.54
CA GLU A 34 -0.40 7.70 -2.79
C GLU A 34 0.55 6.83 -3.63
N LEU A 35 0.01 5.94 -4.48
CA LEU A 35 0.84 5.13 -5.37
C LEU A 35 1.45 5.95 -6.51
N VAL A 36 0.69 6.88 -7.09
CA VAL A 36 1.20 7.81 -8.11
C VAL A 36 2.30 8.69 -7.54
N GLU A 37 2.14 9.21 -6.31
CA GLU A 37 3.16 9.96 -5.59
C GLU A 37 4.43 9.12 -5.36
N ASN A 38 4.29 7.84 -5.02
CA ASN A 38 5.44 6.93 -4.92
C ASN A 38 6.14 6.72 -6.27
N SER A 39 5.40 6.63 -7.38
CA SER A 39 5.97 6.54 -8.72
C SER A 39 6.73 7.82 -9.11
N LEU A 40 6.19 9.00 -8.77
CA LEU A 40 6.88 10.28 -8.97
C LEU A 40 8.16 10.39 -8.16
N ASP A 41 8.12 9.98 -6.87
CA ASP A 41 9.31 9.93 -6.01
C ASP A 41 10.36 8.95 -6.55
N ALA A 42 9.95 7.93 -7.32
CA ALA A 42 10.83 7.00 -8.02
C ALA A 42 11.34 7.52 -9.39
N ALA A 43 11.13 8.81 -9.68
CA ALA A 43 11.48 9.49 -10.93
C ALA A 43 10.84 8.88 -12.18
N ALA A 44 9.60 8.36 -12.05
CA ALA A 44 8.85 7.88 -13.20
C ALA A 44 8.52 9.02 -14.18
N THR A 45 8.64 8.72 -15.47
CA THR A 45 8.24 9.61 -16.57
C THR A 45 6.96 9.17 -17.25
N SER A 46 6.54 7.92 -17.00
CA SER A 46 5.29 7.33 -17.45
C SER A 46 4.66 6.58 -16.29
N ILE A 47 3.39 6.86 -16.03
CA ILE A 47 2.58 6.22 -15.00
C ILE A 47 1.26 5.83 -15.65
N GLU A 48 0.96 4.53 -15.63
CA GLU A 48 -0.30 3.96 -16.10
C GLU A 48 -1.13 3.52 -14.89
N ILE A 49 -2.44 3.83 -14.93
CA ILE A 49 -3.40 3.42 -13.91
C ILE A 49 -4.42 2.52 -14.59
N ALA A 50 -4.50 1.27 -14.16
CA ALA A 50 -5.44 0.29 -14.68
C ALA A 50 -6.44 -0.09 -13.58
N LEU A 51 -7.72 -0.07 -13.92
CA LEU A 51 -8.82 -0.43 -13.02
C LEU A 51 -9.59 -1.59 -13.65
N LYS A 52 -9.95 -2.59 -12.84
CA LYS A 52 -10.93 -3.61 -13.22
C LYS A 52 -12.19 -3.47 -12.39
N ASP A 53 -13.33 -3.49 -13.06
CA ASP A 53 -14.65 -3.22 -12.47
C ASP A 53 -14.62 -1.92 -11.65
N PHE A 54 -14.15 -0.84 -12.28
CA PHE A 54 -13.97 0.48 -11.66
C PHE A 54 -13.05 0.51 -10.43
N GLY A 55 -12.28 -0.57 -10.19
CA GLY A 55 -11.40 -0.72 -9.03
C GLY A 55 -11.96 -1.65 -7.95
N GLU A 56 -13.17 -2.19 -8.12
CA GLU A 56 -13.79 -3.13 -7.17
C GLU A 56 -13.03 -4.46 -7.12
N GLU A 57 -12.74 -5.04 -8.29
CA GLU A 57 -11.97 -6.29 -8.34
C GLU A 57 -10.51 -6.03 -7.98
N TRP A 58 -9.89 -5.09 -8.71
CA TRP A 58 -8.53 -4.62 -8.44
C TRP A 58 -8.24 -3.29 -9.13
N PHE A 59 -7.21 -2.61 -8.63
CA PHE A 59 -6.54 -1.51 -9.32
C PHE A 59 -5.02 -1.71 -9.33
N GLN A 60 -4.38 -1.10 -10.32
CA GLN A 60 -2.95 -1.17 -10.55
C GLN A 60 -2.38 0.21 -10.86
N VAL A 61 -1.19 0.49 -10.33
CA VAL A 61 -0.35 1.62 -10.72
C VAL A 61 0.96 1.05 -11.24
N ILE A 62 1.29 1.38 -12.49
CA ILE A 62 2.44 0.86 -13.22
C ILE A 62 3.31 2.04 -13.61
N ASP A 63 4.57 2.02 -13.20
CA ASP A 63 5.53 3.07 -13.52
C ASP A 63 6.81 2.54 -14.17
N ASN A 64 7.52 3.44 -14.82
CA ASN A 64 8.85 3.22 -15.36
C ASN A 64 9.96 3.87 -14.50
N GLY A 65 9.72 4.02 -13.19
CA GLY A 65 10.68 4.62 -12.26
C GLY A 65 11.91 3.74 -12.03
N CYS A 66 12.72 4.08 -11.03
CA CYS A 66 13.98 3.37 -10.74
C CYS A 66 13.80 1.92 -10.22
N GLY A 67 12.58 1.54 -9.83
CA GLY A 67 12.29 0.25 -9.21
C GLY A 67 12.71 0.19 -7.74
N ILE A 68 12.50 -0.98 -7.12
CA ILE A 68 12.79 -1.21 -5.69
C ILE A 68 13.92 -2.22 -5.58
N SER A 69 14.92 -1.90 -4.76
CA SER A 69 16.05 -2.79 -4.50
C SER A 69 15.63 -4.03 -3.72
N PRO A 70 16.14 -5.24 -4.05
CA PRO A 70 15.85 -6.46 -3.30
C PRO A 70 16.17 -6.38 -1.80
N ASN A 71 17.15 -5.55 -1.42
CA ASN A 71 17.50 -5.33 -0.01
C ASN A 71 16.36 -4.68 0.79
N SER A 72 15.40 -4.03 0.12
CA SER A 72 14.27 -3.34 0.74
C SER A 72 13.00 -4.18 0.79
N PHE A 73 12.92 -5.32 0.08
CA PHE A 73 11.66 -6.07 -0.09
C PHE A 73 11.01 -6.47 1.24
N LYS A 74 11.81 -6.92 2.22
CA LYS A 74 11.31 -7.39 3.51
C LYS A 74 10.71 -6.29 4.37
N VAL A 75 11.14 -5.04 4.19
CA VAL A 75 10.72 -3.90 5.02
C VAL A 75 9.72 -2.99 4.31
N LEU A 76 9.50 -3.20 3.01
CA LEU A 76 8.76 -2.30 2.12
C LEU A 76 7.33 -1.97 2.57
N ALA A 77 6.63 -2.95 3.15
CA ALA A 77 5.24 -2.79 3.59
C ALA A 77 5.07 -2.90 5.12
N LEU A 78 6.17 -2.92 5.88
CA LEU A 78 6.12 -2.86 7.34
C LEU A 78 5.85 -1.42 7.80
N LYS A 79 5.08 -1.27 8.89
CA LYS A 79 4.85 0.05 9.49
C LYS A 79 6.16 0.69 9.97
N HIS A 80 6.22 2.02 9.92
CA HIS A 80 7.34 2.83 10.40
C HIS A 80 8.67 2.57 9.70
N HIS A 81 8.64 2.02 8.49
CA HIS A 81 9.82 1.84 7.65
C HIS A 81 9.68 2.73 6.41
N THR A 82 10.56 3.71 6.29
CA THR A 82 10.65 4.59 5.12
C THR A 82 12.11 4.82 4.79
N SER A 83 12.46 4.88 3.50
CA SER A 83 13.80 5.26 3.05
C SER A 83 14.02 6.79 3.06
N LYS A 84 13.01 7.56 3.48
CA LYS A 84 12.92 9.02 3.26
C LYS A 84 12.99 9.85 4.55
N LEU A 85 13.11 9.23 5.72
CA LEU A 85 13.26 9.91 7.01
C LEU A 85 14.26 9.15 7.88
N SER A 86 15.37 9.80 8.22
CA SER A 86 16.40 9.28 9.12
C SER A 86 16.40 10.04 10.45
N GLU A 87 16.14 11.36 10.43
CA GLU A 87 16.14 12.21 11.62
C GLU A 87 14.96 13.19 11.65
N PHE A 88 14.61 13.69 12.85
CA PHE A 88 13.48 14.62 13.06
C PHE A 88 13.64 15.95 12.31
N HIS A 89 14.87 16.33 11.98
CA HIS A 89 15.21 17.50 11.17
C HIS A 89 14.76 17.37 9.70
N ASP A 90 14.70 16.15 9.15
CA ASP A 90 14.33 15.89 7.76
C ASP A 90 12.84 16.25 7.47
N LEU A 91 12.01 16.40 8.52
CA LEU A 91 10.61 16.83 8.40
C LEU A 91 10.44 18.22 7.77
N GLN A 92 11.44 19.09 7.87
CA GLN A 92 11.36 20.48 7.39
C GLN A 92 11.88 20.67 5.95
N SER A 93 12.58 19.67 5.39
CA SER A 93 13.26 19.74 4.08
C SER A 93 12.68 18.80 3.01
N LEU A 94 11.57 18.10 3.32
CA LEU A 94 11.02 17.06 2.47
C LEU A 94 10.47 17.60 1.13
N THR A 95 11.17 17.21 0.06
CA THR A 95 10.76 17.38 -1.35
C THR A 95 10.10 16.12 -1.92
N THR A 96 9.89 15.08 -1.10
CA THR A 96 9.26 13.80 -1.50
C THR A 96 7.85 13.69 -0.93
N PHE A 97 6.92 13.14 -1.71
CA PHE A 97 5.51 13.10 -1.36
C PHE A 97 5.20 12.03 -0.30
N GLY A 98 5.88 10.87 -0.35
CA GLY A 98 5.61 9.74 0.54
C GLY A 98 6.55 9.63 1.74
N PHE A 99 6.35 10.40 2.81
CA PHE A 99 7.25 10.38 3.98
C PHE A 99 6.82 9.42 5.11
N ARG A 100 5.55 8.99 5.17
CA ARG A 100 5.04 8.25 6.34
C ARG A 100 5.43 6.76 6.38
N GLY A 101 5.81 6.16 5.26
CA GLY A 101 6.01 4.69 5.20
C GLY A 101 4.73 3.89 5.54
N GLU A 102 3.56 4.52 5.44
CA GLU A 102 2.27 3.97 5.89
C GLU A 102 1.36 3.57 4.74
N ALA A 103 1.59 4.07 3.51
CA ALA A 103 0.72 3.83 2.37
C ALA A 103 0.63 2.34 2.01
N LEU A 104 1.77 1.71 1.67
CA LEU A 104 1.81 0.28 1.30
C LEU A 104 1.35 -0.62 2.46
N SER A 105 1.75 -0.29 3.70
CA SER A 105 1.30 -1.02 4.89
C SER A 105 -0.21 -0.91 5.10
N SER A 106 -0.81 0.25 4.84
CA SER A 106 -2.26 0.45 4.92
C SER A 106 -2.99 -0.28 3.80
N LEU A 107 -2.46 -0.29 2.59
CA LEU A 107 -3.01 -1.06 1.48
C LEU A 107 -2.99 -2.56 1.76
N CYS A 108 -1.91 -3.10 2.33
CA CYS A 108 -1.88 -4.48 2.84
C CYS A 108 -3.00 -4.75 3.84
N ALA A 109 -3.24 -3.85 4.79
CA ALA A 109 -4.28 -4.05 5.80
C ALA A 109 -5.70 -3.99 5.24
N LEU A 110 -5.90 -3.29 4.12
CA LEU A 110 -7.21 -3.01 3.52
C LEU A 110 -7.56 -3.90 2.32
N GLY A 111 -6.58 -4.56 1.70
CA GLY A 111 -6.77 -5.45 0.55
C GLY A 111 -5.58 -6.38 0.34
N ASP A 112 -5.59 -7.11 -0.77
CA ASP A 112 -4.50 -8.02 -1.14
C ASP A 112 -3.47 -7.24 -1.99
N LEU A 113 -2.28 -6.99 -1.42
CA LEU A 113 -1.21 -6.23 -2.07
C LEU A 113 -0.17 -7.17 -2.72
N THR A 114 0.11 -6.94 -4.00
CA THR A 114 1.27 -7.52 -4.68
C THR A 114 2.07 -6.44 -5.39
N ILE A 115 3.39 -6.62 -5.46
CA ILE A 115 4.30 -5.67 -6.11
C ILE A 115 5.20 -6.43 -7.08
N GLU A 116 5.35 -5.93 -8.30
CA GLU A 116 6.34 -6.41 -9.25
C GLU A 116 7.31 -5.28 -9.54
N THR A 117 8.61 -5.55 -9.39
CA THR A 117 9.60 -4.49 -9.52
C THR A 117 10.92 -5.00 -10.09
N ARG A 118 11.61 -4.13 -10.82
CA ARG A 118 12.95 -4.38 -11.35
C ARG A 118 13.74 -3.07 -11.37
N THR A 119 14.93 -3.09 -10.79
CA THR A 119 15.89 -1.98 -10.93
C THR A 119 16.79 -2.19 -12.14
N VAL A 120 17.51 -1.15 -12.56
CA VAL A 120 18.48 -1.25 -13.67
C VAL A 120 19.61 -2.27 -13.40
N ASN A 121 19.92 -2.51 -12.13
CA ASN A 121 20.99 -3.43 -11.72
C ASN A 121 20.52 -4.88 -11.64
N GLU A 122 19.21 -5.12 -11.69
CA GLU A 122 18.63 -6.46 -11.58
C GLU A 122 18.33 -7.04 -12.97
N PRO A 123 18.82 -8.25 -13.30
CA PRO A 123 18.60 -8.84 -14.61
C PRO A 123 17.14 -9.24 -14.84
N VAL A 124 16.41 -9.56 -13.76
CA VAL A 124 15.04 -10.07 -13.79
C VAL A 124 14.19 -9.41 -12.71
N ALA A 125 12.91 -9.21 -13.00
CA ALA A 125 11.98 -8.63 -12.04
C ALA A 125 11.61 -9.64 -10.95
N THR A 126 11.12 -9.12 -9.82
CA THR A 126 10.61 -9.96 -8.73
C THR A 126 9.17 -9.56 -8.42
N HIS A 127 8.31 -10.57 -8.34
CA HIS A 127 6.94 -10.50 -7.83
C HIS A 127 6.96 -10.77 -6.33
N LEU A 128 6.35 -9.86 -5.58
CA LEU A 128 6.29 -9.84 -4.12
C LEU A 128 4.84 -9.94 -3.70
N THR A 129 4.55 -10.85 -2.78
CA THR A 129 3.23 -10.99 -2.17
C THR A 129 3.32 -10.69 -0.68
N PHE A 130 2.44 -9.82 -0.20
CA PHE A 130 2.40 -9.41 1.20
C PHE A 130 1.13 -9.92 1.88
N ASN A 131 1.20 -10.22 3.17
CA ASN A 131 0.01 -10.48 3.97
C ASN A 131 -0.59 -9.18 4.52
N HIS A 132 -1.74 -9.27 5.21
CA HIS A 132 -2.42 -8.10 5.76
C HIS A 132 -1.68 -7.36 6.89
N SER A 133 -0.57 -7.91 7.39
CA SER A 133 0.33 -7.19 8.33
C SER A 133 1.50 -6.50 7.62
N GLY A 134 1.56 -6.56 6.29
CA GLY A 134 2.66 -6.01 5.50
C GLY A 134 3.92 -6.87 5.47
N VAL A 135 3.86 -8.10 6.00
CA VAL A 135 4.98 -9.04 5.95
C VAL A 135 5.01 -9.70 4.58
N LEU A 136 6.20 -9.75 3.98
CA LEU A 136 6.48 -10.45 2.74
C LEU A 136 6.33 -11.96 2.95
N VAL A 137 5.42 -12.60 2.21
CA VAL A 137 5.13 -14.03 2.33
C VAL A 137 5.60 -14.86 1.15
N ALA A 138 5.80 -14.24 -0.02
CA ALA A 138 6.32 -14.92 -1.19
C ALA A 138 7.11 -13.98 -2.09
N GLU A 139 8.16 -14.53 -2.71
CA GLU A 139 8.98 -13.89 -3.73
C GLU A 139 9.09 -14.84 -4.92
N LYS A 140 8.83 -14.34 -6.14
CA LYS A 140 8.95 -15.13 -7.37
C LYS A 140 9.56 -14.29 -8.48
N LYS A 141 10.51 -14.86 -9.23
CA LYS A 141 11.04 -14.18 -10.43
C LYS A 141 9.95 -14.07 -11.51
N THR A 142 9.85 -12.89 -12.12
CA THR A 142 8.85 -12.57 -13.14
C THR A 142 9.45 -11.72 -14.25
N ALA A 143 8.74 -11.61 -15.37
CA ALA A 143 9.13 -10.76 -16.49
C ALA A 143 8.51 -9.37 -16.33
N ARG A 144 9.34 -8.32 -16.32
CA ARG A 144 8.92 -6.92 -16.31
C ARG A 144 10.07 -6.04 -16.81
N GLN A 145 9.75 -4.89 -17.38
CA GLN A 145 10.73 -3.82 -17.61
C GLN A 145 11.15 -3.15 -16.29
N ILE A 146 12.09 -2.20 -16.35
CA ILE A 146 12.52 -1.42 -15.17
C ILE A 146 11.32 -0.60 -14.63
N GLY A 147 11.25 -0.44 -13.31
CA GLY A 147 10.19 0.29 -12.60
C GLY A 147 9.39 -0.58 -11.63
N THR A 148 8.19 -0.12 -11.25
CA THR A 148 7.33 -0.81 -10.29
C THR A 148 5.88 -0.92 -10.75
N THR A 149 5.27 -2.07 -10.49
CA THR A 149 3.83 -2.29 -10.64
C THR A 149 3.28 -2.67 -9.28
N VAL A 150 2.36 -1.85 -8.76
CA VAL A 150 1.66 -2.13 -7.50
C VAL A 150 0.23 -2.52 -7.84
N THR A 151 -0.19 -3.71 -7.40
CA THR A 151 -1.55 -4.22 -7.56
C THR A 151 -2.21 -4.35 -6.21
N VAL A 152 -3.44 -3.84 -6.10
CA VAL A 152 -4.27 -4.01 -4.90
C VAL A 152 -5.59 -4.64 -5.34
N LYS A 153 -5.89 -5.82 -4.78
CA LYS A 153 -7.15 -6.52 -5.04
C LYS A 153 -8.10 -6.37 -3.86
N LYS A 154 -9.41 -6.34 -4.15
CA LYS A 154 -10.48 -6.37 -3.14
C LYS A 154 -10.31 -5.30 -2.04
N LEU A 155 -10.09 -4.05 -2.44
CA LEU A 155 -9.92 -2.94 -1.52
C LEU A 155 -11.14 -2.83 -0.57
N PHE A 156 -10.87 -2.62 0.72
CA PHE A 156 -11.86 -2.54 1.81
C PHE A 156 -12.61 -3.85 2.12
N SER A 157 -12.27 -4.98 1.51
CA SER A 157 -12.99 -6.26 1.74
C SER A 157 -12.96 -6.73 3.19
N CYS A 158 -11.95 -6.32 3.96
CA CYS A 158 -11.82 -6.64 5.38
C CYS A 158 -12.66 -5.72 6.31
N LEU A 159 -13.34 -4.71 5.75
CA LEU A 159 -14.15 -3.72 6.46
C LEU A 159 -15.58 -3.69 5.88
N PRO A 160 -16.54 -4.46 6.43
CA PRO A 160 -17.85 -4.69 5.80
C PRO A 160 -18.63 -3.41 5.47
N VAL A 161 -18.63 -2.43 6.37
CA VAL A 161 -19.33 -1.15 6.17
C VAL A 161 -18.70 -0.36 5.02
N ARG A 162 -17.36 -0.26 5.00
CA ARG A 162 -16.63 0.45 3.93
C ARG A 162 -16.71 -0.27 2.60
N SER A 163 -16.71 -1.60 2.60
CA SER A 163 -16.89 -2.40 1.38
C SER A 163 -18.26 -2.15 0.75
N LYS A 164 -19.33 -2.08 1.55
CA LYS A 164 -20.68 -1.73 1.06
C LYS A 164 -20.73 -0.31 0.49
N GLU A 165 -20.18 0.66 1.21
CA GLU A 165 -20.14 2.04 0.74
C GLU A 165 -19.31 2.18 -0.55
N PHE A 166 -18.17 1.50 -0.63
CA PHE A 166 -17.33 1.49 -1.81
C PHE A 166 -18.08 0.98 -3.03
N LYS A 167 -18.71 -0.21 -2.94
CA LYS A 167 -19.51 -0.78 -4.04
C LYS A 167 -20.67 0.13 -4.46
N ARG A 168 -21.28 0.86 -3.53
CA ARG A 168 -22.39 1.77 -3.83
C ARG A 168 -21.96 3.01 -4.61
N ASN A 169 -20.74 3.48 -4.39
CA ASN A 169 -20.26 4.78 -4.87
C ASN A 169 -19.18 4.66 -5.97
N ILE A 170 -18.86 3.46 -6.45
CA ILE A 170 -17.80 3.23 -7.45
C ILE A 170 -18.28 3.40 -8.90
N GLN A 171 -19.59 3.54 -9.12
CA GLN A 171 -20.23 3.74 -10.42
C GLN A 171 -20.78 5.16 -10.57
#